data_AF-A0A0D2J2C2-F1
#
_entry.id   AF-A0A0D2J2C2-F1
#
_cell.length_a   1.000
_cell.length_b   1.000
_cell.length_c   1.000
_cell.angle_alpha   90.00
_cell.angle_beta   90.00
_cell.angle_gamma   90.00
#
_symmetry.space_group_name_H-M   'P 1'
#
loop_
_entity.id
_entity.type
_entity.pdbx_description
1 polymer ?
#
loop_
_entity_poly.entity_id
_entity_poly.type
_entity_poly.pdbx_seq_one_letter_code
_entity_poly.pdbx_strand_id
1 'polypeptide(L)'
;MHGLAPLLLLLLLLLLLLLLLLVLLLLLLLLLLLLLLLVVVVVCLVQGVAAAQAGVSVIQPNVGRARDWNNKHPGAIHEPMGRRRRGGFGAVDDPGLQLVERLYGYVKAYHPRTRVMASGIRTKHDALALAGCDYLVLPARVLSDLQDSPALEGPDAVQLRLSPDLPIGDDEADNLGQIDEASFDAWLGPAGRQLLGAGVRGMVSDVEALLPYFGAMALRAE
;
A
#
# COMPACT_ATOMS: atom_id res chain seq x y z
N MET A 1 -34.20 -54.36 17.94
CA MET A 1 -33.54 -53.48 16.94
C MET A 1 -34.03 -52.01 16.98
N HIS A 2 -34.67 -51.53 18.06
CA HIS A 2 -35.25 -50.17 18.11
C HIS A 2 -34.37 -49.08 18.75
N GLY A 3 -33.19 -49.40 19.29
CA GLY A 3 -32.35 -48.44 20.02
C GLY A 3 -31.32 -47.65 19.18
N LEU A 4 -31.05 -48.05 17.94
CA LEU A 4 -29.96 -47.47 17.13
C LEU A 4 -30.38 -46.23 16.31
N ALA A 5 -31.65 -46.13 15.92
CA ALA A 5 -32.17 -45.00 15.14
C ALA A 5 -32.00 -43.62 15.82
N PRO A 6 -32.30 -43.42 17.13
CA PRO A 6 -32.11 -42.13 17.77
C PRO A 6 -30.62 -41.74 17.91
N LEU A 7 -29.73 -42.73 18.11
CA LEU A 7 -28.28 -42.52 18.15
C LEU A 7 -27.74 -42.06 16.78
N LEU A 8 -28.22 -42.67 15.69
CA LEU A 8 -27.83 -42.30 14.33
C LEU A 8 -28.32 -40.90 13.95
N LEU A 9 -29.54 -40.54 14.38
CA LEU A 9 -30.10 -39.20 14.19
C LEU A 9 -29.29 -38.15 14.97
N LEU A 10 -28.92 -38.43 16.22
CA LEU A 10 -28.08 -37.56 17.03
C LEU A 10 -26.70 -37.36 16.38
N LEU A 11 -26.08 -38.44 15.89
CA LEU A 11 -24.81 -38.37 15.18
C LEU A 11 -24.90 -37.51 13.91
N LEU A 12 -25.98 -37.66 13.13
CA LEU A 12 -26.22 -36.86 11.94
C LEU A 12 -26.39 -35.37 12.29
N LEU A 13 -27.17 -35.05 13.34
CA LEU A 13 -27.35 -33.67 13.81
C LEU A 13 -26.03 -33.05 14.30
N LEU A 14 -25.21 -33.81 15.03
CA LEU A 14 -23.88 -33.37 15.46
C LEU A 14 -22.95 -33.12 14.27
N LEU A 15 -23.00 -33.98 13.25
CA LEU A 15 -22.19 -33.83 12.04
C LEU A 15 -22.64 -32.61 11.21
N LEU A 16 -23.95 -32.36 11.12
CA LEU A 16 -24.50 -31.16 10.49
C LEU A 16 -24.11 -29.89 11.25
N LEU A 17 -24.15 -29.92 12.59
CA LEU A 17 -23.71 -28.81 13.43
C LEU A 17 -22.22 -28.52 13.27
N LEU A 18 -21.39 -29.57 13.24
CA LEU A 18 -19.95 -29.45 13.01
C LEU A 18 -19.66 -28.85 11.62
N LEU A 19 -20.37 -29.32 10.59
CA LEU A 19 -20.26 -28.79 9.23
C LEU A 19 -20.66 -27.30 9.19
N LEU A 20 -21.75 -26.93 9.85
CA LEU A 20 -22.19 -25.53 9.94
C LEU A 20 -21.14 -24.65 10.65
N LEU A 21 -20.58 -25.13 11.76
CA LEU A 21 -19.52 -24.44 12.50
C LEU A 21 -18.27 -24.25 11.62
N LEU A 22 -17.87 -25.29 10.88
CA LEU A 22 -16.74 -25.22 9.95
C LEU A 22 -16.99 -24.20 8.84
N VAL A 23 -18.19 -24.18 8.25
CA VAL A 23 -18.57 -23.18 7.25
C VAL A 23 -18.52 -21.76 7.83
N LEU A 24 -19.06 -21.55 9.04
CA LEU A 24 -19.00 -20.24 9.71
C LEU A 24 -17.55 -19.81 9.99
N LEU A 25 -16.68 -20.73 10.43
CA LEU A 25 -15.27 -20.46 10.66
C LEU A 25 -14.55 -20.10 9.36
N LEU A 26 -14.83 -20.80 8.26
CA LEU A 26 -14.27 -20.50 6.94
C LEU A 26 -14.74 -19.14 6.42
N LEU A 27 -16.02 -18.79 6.61
CA LEU A 27 -16.55 -17.48 6.26
C LEU A 27 -15.91 -16.37 7.10
N LEU A 28 -15.70 -16.60 8.39
CA LEU A 28 -15.01 -15.65 9.26
C LEU A 28 -13.54 -15.48 8.85
N LEU A 29 -12.84 -16.56 8.51
CA LEU A 29 -11.47 -16.53 8.01
C LEU A 29 -11.40 -15.75 6.68
N LEU A 30 -12.33 -16.02 5.76
CA LEU A 30 -12.42 -15.30 4.50
C LEU A 30 -12.67 -13.80 4.73
N LEU A 31 -13.56 -13.45 5.66
CA LEU A 31 -13.81 -12.07 6.04
C LEU A 31 -12.55 -11.41 6.62
N LEU A 32 -11.81 -12.11 7.48
CA LEU A 32 -10.54 -11.64 8.04
C LEU A 32 -9.48 -11.41 6.97
N LEU A 33 -9.37 -12.31 5.99
CA LEU A 33 -8.46 -12.17 4.85
C LEU A 33 -8.85 -10.96 3.97
N LEU A 34 -10.15 -10.75 3.74
CA LEU A 34 -10.65 -9.57 3.02
C LEU A 34 -10.38 -8.27 3.79
N LEU A 35 -10.40 -8.31 5.12
CA LEU A 35 -10.08 -7.17 6.00
C LEU A 35 -8.57 -6.87 6.11
N LEU A 36 -7.69 -7.67 5.51
CA LEU A 36 -6.22 -7.51 5.58
C LEU A 36 -5.59 -7.30 4.20
N LEU A 37 -6.36 -6.80 3.23
CA LEU A 37 -5.87 -6.62 1.88
C LEU A 37 -4.86 -5.44 1.81
N LEU A 38 -3.61 -5.78 1.46
CA LEU A 38 -2.51 -4.85 1.21
C LEU A 38 -2.25 -4.79 -0.30
N VAL A 39 -2.39 -3.61 -0.90
CA VAL A 39 -2.02 -3.38 -2.30
C VAL A 39 -0.60 -2.83 -2.37
N VAL A 40 0.31 -3.63 -2.92
CA VAL A 40 1.72 -3.28 -3.13
C VAL A 40 2.00 -2.75 -4.55
N VAL A 41 3.19 -2.18 -4.76
CA VAL A 41 3.62 -1.62 -6.06
C VAL A 41 2.69 -0.49 -6.55
N VAL A 42 2.17 0.31 -5.62
CA VAL A 42 1.47 1.55 -5.95
C VAL A 42 2.53 2.58 -6.36
N VAL A 43 2.47 3.02 -7.61
CA VAL A 43 3.50 3.89 -8.22
C VAL A 43 2.89 5.10 -8.93
N CYS A 44 1.57 5.19 -8.97
CA CYS A 44 0.83 6.33 -9.47
C CYS A 44 -0.48 6.53 -8.69
N LEU A 45 -1.12 7.69 -8.89
CA LEU A 45 -2.27 8.13 -8.10
C LEU A 45 -3.50 7.25 -8.32
N VAL A 46 -3.83 6.94 -9.58
CA VAL A 46 -5.04 6.16 -9.90
C VAL A 46 -5.04 4.77 -9.28
N GLN A 47 -3.88 4.14 -9.13
CA GLN A 47 -3.77 2.84 -8.43
C GLN A 47 -4.20 2.95 -6.98
N GLY A 48 -3.69 3.95 -6.26
CA GLY A 48 -4.02 4.13 -4.85
C GLY A 48 -5.47 4.60 -4.65
N VAL A 49 -5.98 5.47 -5.54
CA VAL A 49 -7.38 5.93 -5.52
C VAL A 49 -8.34 4.77 -5.78
N ALA A 50 -8.10 3.97 -6.82
CA ALA A 50 -8.91 2.79 -7.13
C ALA A 50 -8.89 1.76 -5.98
N ALA A 51 -7.71 1.52 -5.40
CA ALA A 51 -7.58 0.62 -4.27
C ALA A 51 -8.33 1.13 -3.02
N ALA A 52 -8.24 2.43 -2.72
CA ALA A 52 -9.00 3.04 -1.64
C ALA A 52 -10.52 2.95 -1.87
N GLN A 53 -10.99 3.22 -3.09
CA GLN A 53 -12.41 3.05 -3.48
C GLN A 53 -12.89 1.59 -3.36
N ALA A 54 -12.01 0.62 -3.58
CA ALA A 54 -12.29 -0.80 -3.37
C ALA A 54 -12.31 -1.22 -1.89
N GLY A 55 -12.02 -0.30 -0.96
CA GLY A 55 -12.08 -0.54 0.48
C GLY A 55 -10.91 -1.36 1.03
N VAL A 56 -9.75 -1.34 0.36
CA VAL A 56 -8.57 -2.07 0.86
C VAL A 56 -8.07 -1.49 2.18
N SER A 57 -7.43 -2.33 3.00
CA SER A 57 -6.97 -1.94 4.33
C SER A 57 -5.72 -1.09 4.28
N VAL A 58 -4.79 -1.43 3.38
CA VAL A 58 -3.51 -0.71 3.24
C VAL A 58 -3.12 -0.57 1.77
N ILE A 59 -2.69 0.63 1.39
CA ILE A 59 -2.01 0.88 0.12
C ILE A 59 -0.54 1.20 0.37
N GLN A 60 0.36 0.64 -0.43
CA GLN A 60 1.80 0.81 -0.25
C GLN A 60 2.46 1.56 -1.42
N PRO A 61 2.40 2.91 -1.45
CA PRO A 61 3.13 3.69 -2.43
C PRO A 61 4.65 3.47 -2.35
N ASN A 62 5.32 3.40 -3.50
CA ASN A 62 6.76 3.21 -3.58
C ASN A 62 7.48 4.46 -4.11
N VAL A 63 8.04 5.23 -3.18
CA VAL A 63 8.73 6.50 -3.42
C VAL A 63 9.94 6.30 -4.35
N GLY A 64 10.81 5.34 -4.01
CA GLY A 64 12.05 5.11 -4.75
C GLY A 64 11.83 4.71 -6.21
N ARG A 65 10.82 3.88 -6.51
CA ARG A 65 10.50 3.48 -7.89
C ARG A 65 9.96 4.65 -8.73
N ALA A 66 9.07 5.46 -8.16
CA ALA A 66 8.56 6.66 -8.83
C ALA A 66 9.69 7.67 -9.11
N ARG A 67 10.55 7.91 -8.12
CA ARG A 67 11.76 8.75 -8.23
C ARG A 67 12.71 8.26 -9.33
N ASP A 68 13.08 6.98 -9.30
CA ASP A 68 14.03 6.41 -10.27
C ASP A 68 13.51 6.50 -11.69
N TRP A 69 12.21 6.26 -11.88
CA TRP A 69 11.59 6.37 -13.19
C TRP A 69 11.63 7.80 -13.71
N ASN A 70 11.27 8.77 -12.86
CA ASN A 70 11.34 10.19 -13.22
C ASN A 70 12.76 10.64 -13.57
N ASN A 71 13.75 10.22 -12.79
CA ASN A 71 15.16 10.53 -13.05
C ASN A 71 15.65 9.97 -14.39
N LYS A 72 15.10 8.84 -14.84
CA LYS A 72 15.42 8.24 -16.15
C LYS A 72 14.61 8.84 -17.30
N HIS A 73 13.52 9.54 -17.01
CA HIS A 73 12.64 10.16 -17.99
C HIS A 73 12.37 11.63 -17.64
N PRO A 74 13.43 12.47 -17.56
CA PRO A 74 13.26 13.88 -17.25
C PRO A 74 12.32 14.52 -18.28
N GLY A 75 11.30 15.25 -17.82
CA GLY A 75 10.29 15.84 -18.71
C GLY A 75 9.02 15.00 -18.90
N ALA A 76 9.03 13.70 -18.57
CA ALA A 76 7.84 12.85 -18.74
C ALA A 76 6.80 13.02 -17.63
N ILE A 77 7.23 13.43 -16.43
CA ILE A 77 6.36 13.89 -15.32
C ILE A 77 6.46 15.41 -15.15
N HIS A 78 6.72 16.14 -16.23
CA HIS A 78 6.58 17.60 -16.18
C HIS A 78 5.16 17.94 -16.58
N GLU A 79 4.43 18.63 -15.70
CA GLU A 79 3.57 19.69 -16.19
C GLU A 79 4.50 20.82 -16.67
N PRO A 80 4.77 20.97 -17.99
CA PRO A 80 5.78 21.92 -18.46
C PRO A 80 5.19 23.34 -18.57
N MET A 81 3.87 23.49 -18.42
CA MET A 81 3.14 24.76 -18.40
C MET A 81 1.76 24.56 -17.73
N GLY A 82 1.63 24.78 -16.42
CA GLY A 82 0.32 24.57 -15.78
C GLY A 82 0.24 25.01 -14.31
N ARG A 83 0.29 26.33 -14.07
CA ARG A 83 0.17 26.97 -12.74
C ARG A 83 1.12 26.40 -11.67
N ARG A 84 2.22 27.13 -11.45
CA ARG A 84 2.86 27.18 -10.13
C ARG A 84 1.80 27.50 -9.06
N ARG A 85 1.24 26.48 -8.41
CA ARG A 85 0.60 26.63 -7.11
C ARG A 85 1.60 26.10 -6.10
N ARG A 86 2.32 27.05 -5.49
CA ARG A 86 2.90 26.85 -4.16
C ARG A 86 1.74 26.51 -3.22
N GLY A 87 1.46 25.24 -3.04
CA GLY A 87 0.52 24.74 -2.04
C GLY A 87 1.26 23.71 -1.21
N GLY A 88 1.40 23.97 0.09
CA GLY A 88 1.97 23.02 1.04
C GLY A 88 3.45 23.24 1.37
N PHE A 89 3.77 23.05 2.64
CA PHE A 89 5.00 23.48 3.30
C PHE A 89 6.25 22.74 2.79
N GLY A 90 7.03 23.41 1.94
CA GLY A 90 8.35 22.95 1.49
C GLY A 90 8.24 21.96 0.34
N ALA A 91 8.02 22.47 -0.87
CA ALA A 91 7.89 21.66 -2.09
C ALA A 91 9.08 20.72 -2.23
N VAL A 92 8.89 19.43 -1.92
CA VAL A 92 9.86 18.41 -2.26
C VAL A 92 9.62 18.09 -3.73
N ASP A 93 10.59 18.41 -4.60
CA ASP A 93 10.54 18.15 -6.05
C ASP A 93 10.61 16.64 -6.39
N ASP A 94 10.34 15.76 -5.42
CA ASP A 94 10.37 14.32 -5.59
C ASP A 94 8.96 13.78 -5.90
N PRO A 95 8.73 13.22 -7.10
CA PRO A 95 7.42 12.73 -7.49
C PRO A 95 6.94 11.54 -6.63
N GLY A 96 7.88 10.80 -6.03
CA GLY A 96 7.54 9.71 -5.13
C GLY A 96 6.97 10.21 -3.80
N LEU A 97 7.58 11.25 -3.21
CA LEU A 97 7.07 11.87 -1.99
C LEU A 97 5.73 12.56 -2.24
N GLN A 98 5.59 13.30 -3.34
CA GLN A 98 4.31 13.93 -3.73
C GLN A 98 3.18 12.90 -3.92
N LEU A 99 3.49 11.73 -4.49
CA LEU A 99 2.51 10.65 -4.61
C LEU A 99 1.99 10.20 -3.24
N VAL A 100 2.87 10.07 -2.24
CA VAL A 100 2.46 9.69 -0.88
C VAL A 100 1.59 10.77 -0.25
N GLU A 101 1.98 12.05 -0.36
CA GLU A 101 1.24 13.17 0.20
C GLU A 101 -0.19 13.24 -0.36
N ARG A 102 -0.33 13.15 -1.69
CA ARG A 102 -1.65 13.16 -2.36
C ARG A 102 -2.50 11.95 -1.98
N LEU A 103 -1.92 10.74 -1.99
CA LEU A 103 -2.65 9.54 -1.59
C LEU A 103 -3.08 9.58 -0.13
N TYR A 104 -2.21 10.07 0.76
CA TYR A 104 -2.55 10.27 2.16
C TYR A 104 -3.74 11.21 2.29
N GLY A 105 -3.70 12.36 1.60
CA GLY A 105 -4.78 13.33 1.64
C GLY A 105 -6.12 12.79 1.20
N TYR A 106 -6.15 12.22 -0.01
CA TYR A 106 -7.33 11.59 -0.56
C TYR A 106 -7.88 10.48 0.37
N VAL A 107 -7.01 9.62 0.88
CA VAL A 107 -7.42 8.54 1.79
C VAL A 107 -7.99 9.10 3.10
N LYS A 108 -7.41 10.16 3.69
CA LYS A 108 -7.95 10.75 4.93
C LYS A 108 -9.27 11.47 4.71
N ALA A 109 -9.45 12.10 3.56
CA ALA A 109 -10.68 12.80 3.22
C ALA A 109 -11.85 11.84 2.93
N TYR A 110 -11.61 10.78 2.14
CA TYR A 110 -12.71 9.98 1.58
C TYR A 110 -12.74 8.53 2.07
N HIS A 111 -11.59 7.95 2.44
CA HIS A 111 -11.46 6.52 2.77
C HIS A 111 -10.66 6.29 4.06
N PRO A 112 -11.05 6.89 5.21
CA PRO A 112 -10.18 6.98 6.41
C PRO A 112 -9.84 5.64 7.06
N ARG A 113 -10.50 4.54 6.66
CA ARG A 113 -10.18 3.18 7.09
C ARG A 113 -8.94 2.62 6.37
N THR A 114 -8.69 3.03 5.13
CA THR A 114 -7.48 2.68 4.39
C THR A 114 -6.29 3.40 5.01
N ARG A 115 -5.16 2.69 5.13
CA ARG A 115 -3.90 3.24 5.63
C ARG A 115 -2.90 3.38 4.51
N VAL A 116 -2.08 4.43 4.59
CA VAL A 116 -0.99 4.66 3.62
C VAL A 116 0.33 4.21 4.23
N MET A 117 0.97 3.23 3.58
CA MET A 117 2.25 2.66 3.99
C MET A 117 3.33 3.03 2.99
N ALA A 118 4.07 4.11 3.21
CA ALA A 118 5.08 4.53 2.24
C ALA A 118 6.32 3.63 2.29
N SER A 119 6.80 3.22 1.11
CA SER A 119 7.94 2.33 0.94
C SER A 119 8.94 2.88 -0.07
N GLY A 120 10.11 2.25 -0.19
CA GLY A 120 11.17 2.73 -1.09
C GLY A 120 11.85 4.01 -0.57
N ILE A 121 11.76 4.26 0.73
CA ILE A 121 12.42 5.36 1.44
C ILE A 121 13.91 5.05 1.57
N ARG A 122 14.78 5.96 1.12
CA ARG A 122 16.23 5.70 1.02
C ARG A 122 17.08 6.53 1.96
N THR A 123 16.53 7.62 2.47
CA THR A 123 17.26 8.57 3.31
C THR A 123 16.44 8.99 4.53
N LYS A 124 17.13 9.43 5.58
CA LYS A 124 16.51 10.11 6.73
C LYS A 124 15.63 11.29 6.30
N HIS A 125 16.10 12.09 5.33
CA HIS A 125 15.36 13.24 4.82
C HIS A 125 14.01 12.82 4.21
N ASP A 126 13.98 11.76 3.39
CA ASP A 126 12.74 11.22 2.83
C ASP A 126 11.76 10.77 3.94
N ALA A 127 12.27 10.13 4.99
CA ALA A 127 11.44 9.68 6.11
C ALA A 127 10.83 10.87 6.87
N LEU A 128 11.63 11.91 7.15
CA LEU A 128 11.17 13.13 7.83
C LEU A 128 10.23 13.96 6.96
N ALA A 129 10.37 13.93 5.63
CA ALA A 129 9.45 14.55 4.69
C ALA A 129 8.04 13.92 4.75
N LEU A 130 7.93 12.66 5.21
CA LEU A 130 6.68 11.94 5.38
C LEU A 130 6.29 11.78 6.86
N ALA A 131 6.84 12.59 7.76
CA ALA A 131 6.49 12.55 9.18
C ALA A 131 4.98 12.77 9.36
N GLY A 132 4.29 11.79 9.95
CA GLY A 132 2.83 11.76 10.11
C GLY A 132 2.07 10.84 9.13
N CYS A 133 2.77 10.20 8.18
CA CYS A 133 2.22 9.08 7.40
C CYS A 133 1.79 7.94 8.33
N ASP A 134 0.78 7.12 7.96
CA ASP A 134 0.31 6.03 8.83
C ASP A 134 1.41 5.03 9.13
N TYR A 135 2.14 4.60 8.08
CA TYR A 135 3.25 3.66 8.20
C TYR A 135 4.40 4.02 7.25
N LEU A 136 5.63 3.77 7.70
CA LEU A 136 6.84 3.91 6.88
C LEU A 136 7.61 2.58 6.87
N VAL A 137 7.91 2.07 5.68
CA VAL A 137 8.80 0.92 5.49
C VAL A 137 10.22 1.42 5.29
N LEU A 138 11.02 1.33 6.34
CA LEU A 138 12.37 1.88 6.38
C LEU A 138 13.42 0.75 6.40
N PRO A 139 14.47 0.83 5.56
CA PRO A 139 15.60 -0.09 5.68
C PRO A 139 16.39 0.21 6.96
N ALA A 140 17.10 -0.80 7.47
CA ALA A 140 17.88 -0.70 8.72
C ALA A 140 18.83 0.50 8.75
N ARG A 141 19.43 0.85 7.62
CA ARG A 141 20.29 2.05 7.49
C ARG A 141 19.55 3.34 7.82
N VAL A 142 18.36 3.54 7.26
CA VAL A 142 17.57 4.76 7.51
C VAL A 142 17.08 4.81 8.95
N LEU A 143 16.74 3.66 9.54
CA LEU A 143 16.41 3.58 10.97
C LEU A 143 17.60 4.01 11.84
N SER A 144 18.81 3.58 11.52
CA SER A 144 20.03 4.02 12.21
C SER A 144 20.22 5.53 12.10
N ASP A 145 20.12 6.09 10.90
CA ASP A 145 20.27 7.54 10.67
C ASP A 145 19.19 8.36 11.45
N LEU A 146 18.01 7.76 11.67
CA LEU A 146 16.93 8.37 12.42
C LEU A 146 17.12 8.34 13.94
N GLN A 147 17.89 7.38 14.50
CA GLN A 147 18.18 7.32 15.94
C GLN A 147 18.88 8.57 16.43
N ASP A 148 19.71 9.18 15.58
CA ASP A 148 20.42 10.44 15.86
C ASP A 148 19.56 11.69 15.59
N SER A 149 18.24 11.55 15.43
CA SER A 149 17.34 12.70 15.22
C SER A 149 16.86 13.29 16.53
N PRO A 150 16.67 14.63 16.60
CA PRO A 150 16.02 15.27 17.74
C PRO A 150 14.62 14.70 17.97
N ALA A 151 14.22 14.66 19.24
CA ALA A 151 12.93 14.12 19.69
C ALA A 151 11.73 14.90 19.11
N LEU A 152 10.52 14.34 19.24
CA LEU A 152 9.26 14.98 18.84
C LEU A 152 8.94 16.28 19.62
N GLU A 153 9.69 16.58 20.68
CA GLU A 153 9.52 17.74 21.54
C GLU A 153 10.83 18.51 21.69
N GLY A 154 10.75 19.84 21.72
CA GLY A 154 11.90 20.74 21.85
C GLY A 154 12.11 21.67 20.65
N PRO A 155 13.11 22.57 20.71
CA PRO A 155 13.37 23.57 19.67
C PRO A 155 13.77 22.97 18.32
N ASP A 156 14.33 21.75 18.32
CA ASP A 156 14.71 21.00 17.10
C ASP A 156 13.69 19.90 16.73
N ALA A 157 12.46 19.98 17.25
CA ALA A 157 11.47 18.92 17.06
C ALA A 157 11.15 18.65 15.59
N VAL A 158 10.97 17.37 15.25
CA VAL A 158 10.52 16.95 13.92
C VAL A 158 9.13 17.53 13.66
N GLN A 159 9.04 18.38 12.64
CA GLN A 159 7.75 18.93 12.20
C GLN A 159 6.93 17.85 11.49
N LEU A 160 5.69 17.66 11.94
CA LEU A 160 4.72 16.85 11.22
C LEU A 160 4.47 17.46 9.84
N ARG A 161 4.60 16.63 8.80
CA ARG A 161 4.36 16.98 7.40
C ARG A 161 2.98 16.54 6.93
N LEU A 162 2.49 15.43 7.48
CA LEU A 162 1.20 14.83 7.17
C LEU A 162 0.33 14.77 8.42
N SER A 163 -0.93 15.19 8.29
CA SER A 163 -1.94 15.10 9.35
C SER A 163 -3.33 15.14 8.72
N PRO A 164 -4.34 14.48 9.33
CA PRO A 164 -5.74 14.58 8.87
C PRO A 164 -6.30 16.01 8.90
N ASP A 165 -5.77 16.87 9.78
CA ASP A 165 -6.22 18.25 9.98
C ASP A 165 -5.52 19.25 9.05
N LEU A 166 -4.51 18.80 8.29
CA LEU A 166 -3.81 19.64 7.33
C LEU A 166 -4.55 19.64 5.99
N PRO A 167 -4.92 20.81 5.43
CA PRO A 167 -5.56 20.86 4.13
C PRO A 167 -4.59 20.38 3.04
N ILE A 168 -4.97 19.33 2.32
CA ILE A 168 -4.30 18.91 1.09
C ILE A 168 -4.89 19.76 -0.04
N GLY A 169 -4.07 20.62 -0.64
CA GLY A 169 -4.54 21.61 -1.62
C GLY A 169 -4.91 20.98 -2.96
N ASP A 170 -5.98 21.49 -3.59
CA ASP A 170 -6.48 21.20 -4.97
C ASP A 170 -6.07 19.81 -5.49
N ASP A 171 -6.76 18.77 -4.99
CA ASP A 171 -6.32 17.39 -5.12
C ASP A 171 -6.69 16.83 -6.51
N GLU A 172 -5.69 16.59 -7.36
CA GLU A 172 -5.85 15.85 -8.63
C GLU A 172 -6.54 14.49 -8.41
N ALA A 173 -6.40 13.93 -7.20
CA ALA A 173 -7.09 12.73 -6.77
C ALA A 173 -8.62 12.88 -6.77
N ASP A 174 -9.14 14.06 -6.44
CA ASP A 174 -10.59 14.33 -6.40
C ASP A 174 -11.15 14.43 -7.81
N ASN A 175 -10.35 14.97 -8.74
CA ASN A 175 -10.72 15.07 -10.15
C ASN A 175 -10.80 13.71 -10.86
N LEU A 176 -10.24 12.64 -10.28
CA LEU A 176 -10.33 11.29 -10.84
C LEU A 176 -11.74 10.70 -10.77
N GLY A 177 -12.57 11.14 -9.81
CA GLY A 177 -13.92 10.60 -9.63
C GLY A 177 -13.93 9.09 -9.32
N GLN A 178 -15.03 8.41 -9.63
CA GLN A 178 -15.12 6.95 -9.49
C GLN A 178 -14.29 6.26 -10.57
N ILE A 179 -13.40 5.35 -10.16
CA ILE A 179 -12.53 4.63 -11.08
C ILE A 179 -13.22 3.34 -11.55
N ASP A 180 -13.42 3.27 -12.86
CA ASP A 180 -13.73 2.04 -13.59
C ASP A 180 -12.48 1.54 -14.36
N GLU A 181 -12.60 0.41 -15.05
CA GLU A 181 -11.48 -0.17 -15.80
C GLU A 181 -10.95 0.77 -16.89
N ALA A 182 -11.83 1.45 -17.63
CA ALA A 182 -11.45 2.33 -18.72
C ALA A 182 -10.70 3.57 -18.24
N SER A 183 -11.20 4.22 -17.18
CA SER A 183 -10.54 5.37 -16.55
C SER A 183 -9.25 4.95 -15.85
N PHE A 184 -9.21 3.79 -15.19
CA PHE A 184 -7.99 3.24 -14.61
C PHE A 184 -6.90 3.11 -15.68
N ASP A 185 -7.23 2.51 -16.83
CA ASP A 185 -6.30 2.33 -17.93
C ASP A 185 -5.82 3.65 -18.53
N ALA A 186 -6.73 4.62 -18.71
CA ALA A 186 -6.37 5.93 -19.23
C ALA A 186 -5.38 6.65 -18.29
N TRP A 187 -5.69 6.70 -17.00
CA TRP A 187 -4.90 7.43 -16.00
C TRP A 187 -3.63 6.71 -15.55
N LEU A 188 -3.55 5.38 -15.67
CA LEU A 188 -2.35 4.62 -15.32
C LEU A 188 -1.15 5.05 -16.20
N GLY A 189 -1.43 5.36 -17.47
CA GLY A 189 -0.45 5.87 -18.42
C GLY A 189 0.74 4.92 -18.68
N PRO A 190 1.70 5.33 -19.51
CA PRO A 190 2.86 4.51 -19.86
C PRO A 190 3.80 4.27 -18.66
N ALA A 191 3.98 5.27 -17.80
CA ALA A 191 4.83 5.18 -16.61
C ALA A 191 4.30 4.15 -15.62
N GLY A 192 3.01 4.23 -15.26
CA GLY A 192 2.36 3.29 -14.35
C GLY A 192 2.40 1.87 -14.89
N ARG A 193 2.09 1.67 -16.18
CA ARG A 193 2.17 0.34 -16.83
C ARG A 193 3.59 -0.23 -16.80
N GLN A 194 4.60 0.57 -17.13
CA GLN A 194 5.98 0.13 -17.14
C GLN A 194 6.48 -0.24 -15.73
N LEU A 195 6.22 0.63 -14.75
CA LEU A 195 6.64 0.42 -13.36
C LEU A 195 5.93 -0.75 -12.70
N LEU A 196 4.61 -0.88 -12.90
CA LEU A 196 3.83 -2.02 -12.41
C LEU A 196 4.33 -3.32 -13.03
N GLY A 197 4.48 -3.36 -14.36
CA GLY A 197 4.98 -4.53 -15.07
C GLY A 197 6.41 -4.91 -14.64
N ALA A 198 7.29 -3.92 -14.45
CA ALA A 198 8.64 -4.16 -13.95
C ALA A 198 8.63 -4.65 -12.49
N GLY A 199 7.71 -4.18 -11.65
CA GLY A 199 7.52 -4.67 -10.29
C GLY A 199 7.12 -6.13 -10.23
N VAL A 200 6.09 -6.51 -10.98
CA VAL A 200 5.62 -7.90 -11.02
C VAL A 200 6.71 -8.83 -11.58
N ARG A 201 7.35 -8.46 -12.69
CA ARG A 201 8.46 -9.26 -13.24
C ARG A 201 9.63 -9.42 -12.27
N GLY A 202 9.98 -8.36 -11.53
CA GLY A 202 11.01 -8.43 -10.50
C GLY A 202 10.65 -9.43 -9.41
N MET A 203 9.42 -9.38 -8.90
CA MET A 203 8.94 -10.34 -7.88
C MET A 203 8.97 -11.79 -8.39
N VAL A 204 8.57 -12.03 -9.64
CA VAL A 204 8.66 -13.36 -10.26
C VAL A 204 10.11 -13.82 -10.34
N SER A 205 11.01 -12.96 -10.82
CA SER A 205 12.44 -13.26 -10.91
C SER A 205 13.07 -13.54 -9.54
N ASP A 206 12.67 -12.82 -8.49
CA ASP A 206 13.15 -13.05 -7.12
C ASP A 206 12.69 -14.42 -6.60
N VAL A 207 11.42 -14.79 -6.85
CA VAL A 207 10.89 -16.12 -6.50
C VAL A 207 11.65 -17.21 -7.24
N GLU A 208 11.84 -17.07 -8.56
CA GLU A 208 12.59 -18.03 -9.38
C GLU A 208 14.04 -18.20 -8.92
N ALA A 209 14.70 -17.11 -8.54
CA ALA A 209 16.06 -17.15 -8.00
C ALA A 209 16.15 -17.83 -6.62
N LEU A 210 15.09 -17.71 -5.80
CA LEU A 210 15.03 -18.29 -4.46
C LEU A 210 14.61 -19.77 -4.46
N LEU A 211 13.81 -20.20 -5.44
CA LEU A 211 13.26 -21.57 -5.53
C LEU A 211 14.32 -22.68 -5.35
N PRO A 212 15.53 -22.64 -5.97
CA PRO A 212 16.54 -23.68 -5.80
C PRO A 212 17.00 -23.87 -4.35
N TYR A 213 17.06 -22.80 -3.55
CA TYR A 213 17.48 -22.87 -2.15
C TYR A 213 16.44 -23.60 -1.30
N PHE A 214 15.15 -23.39 -1.57
CA PHE A 214 14.07 -24.10 -0.89
C PHE A 214 13.90 -25.54 -1.37
N GLY A 215 14.06 -25.79 -2.68
CA GLY A 215 14.05 -27.15 -3.23
C GLY A 215 15.15 -28.03 -2.62
N ALA A 216 16.34 -27.47 -2.45
CA ALA A 216 17.45 -28.17 -1.78
C ALA A 216 17.20 -28.45 -0.29
N MET A 217 16.36 -27.64 0.38
CA MET A 217 15.95 -27.89 1.77
C MET A 217 14.85 -28.95 1.88
N ALA A 218 13.88 -28.95 0.96
CA ALA A 218 12.79 -29.94 0.95
C ALA A 218 13.31 -31.37 0.67
N LEU A 219 14.31 -31.51 -0.20
CA LEU A 219 14.91 -32.80 -0.57
C LEU A 219 15.95 -33.33 0.45
N ARG A 220 16.37 -32.52 1.44
CA ARG A 220 17.29 -32.93 2.51
C ARG A 220 16.59 -33.40 3.78
N ALA A 221 15.26 -33.40 3.80
CA ALA A 221 14.43 -33.84 4.91
C ALA A 221 13.98 -35.32 4.78
N GLU A 222 14.45 -36.02 3.75
CA GLU A 222 14.34 -37.49 3.58
C GLU A 222 15.69 -38.16 3.85
#